data_AF-A0A2E3YCL2-F1
#
_entry.id   AF-A0A2E3YCL2-F1
#
_cell.length_a   1.000
_cell.length_b   1.000
_cell.length_c   1.000
_cell.angle_alpha   90.00
_cell.angle_beta   90.00
_cell.angle_gamma   90.00
#
_symmetry.space_group_name_H-M   'P 1'
#
loop_
_entity.id
_entity.type
_entity.pdbx_description
1 polymer ?
#
loop_
_entity_poly.entity_id
_entity_poly.type
_entity_poly.pdbx_seq_one_letter_code
_entity_poly.pdbx_strand_id
1 'polypeptide(L)'
;MERRAFFKGLLASGVALEAIPRSVSAMGSKGPRPVEEQLGQLATDVSDLAVGDGGLWQRVRREFQMSDNVIHMNNGSIGASPRVVTDGIVEALGLLEADPYHNTWGGLGAQMETVRQKAATFIGADLDEVSLVRNCTEGMNNIATGLDLE
;
A
#
# COMPACT_ATOMS: atom_id res chain seq x y z
N MET A 1 -21.97 -33.06 -9.77
CA MET A 1 -22.12 -32.34 -8.49
C MET A 1 -23.13 -31.23 -8.68
N GLU A 2 -24.34 -31.40 -8.15
CA GLU A 2 -25.47 -30.53 -8.46
C GLU A 2 -25.44 -29.22 -7.65
N ARG A 3 -25.49 -28.09 -8.35
CA ARG A 3 -25.55 -26.72 -7.79
C ARG A 3 -26.64 -26.53 -6.73
N ARG A 4 -27.68 -27.38 -6.72
CA ARG A 4 -28.75 -27.40 -5.72
C ARG A 4 -28.35 -27.92 -4.34
N ALA A 5 -27.34 -28.80 -4.24
CA ALA A 5 -26.84 -29.27 -2.95
C ALA A 5 -26.05 -28.18 -2.21
N PHE A 6 -25.33 -27.34 -2.97
CA PHE A 6 -24.56 -26.22 -2.43
C PHE A 6 -25.44 -25.16 -1.75
N PHE A 7 -26.54 -24.73 -2.41
CA PHE A 7 -27.46 -23.75 -1.83
C PHE A 7 -28.24 -24.26 -0.62
N LYS A 8 -28.53 -25.57 -0.56
CA LYS A 8 -29.15 -26.18 0.63
C LYS A 8 -28.18 -26.24 1.83
N GLY A 9 -26.88 -26.39 1.57
CA GLY A 9 -25.85 -26.31 2.62
C GLY A 9 -25.65 -24.90 3.19
N LEU A 10 -25.84 -23.86 2.37
CA LEU A 10 -25.68 -22.45 2.79
C LEU A 10 -26.79 -21.97 3.75
N LEU A 11 -27.99 -22.52 3.63
CA LEU A 11 -29.11 -22.20 4.54
C LEU A 11 -28.99 -22.90 5.90
N ALA A 12 -28.29 -24.03 5.98
CA ALA A 12 -28.05 -24.77 7.23
C ALA A 12 -26.92 -24.17 8.10
N SER A 13 -26.20 -23.15 7.59
CA SER A 13 -25.11 -22.46 8.30
C SER A 13 -25.54 -21.12 8.93
N GLY A 14 -26.84 -20.82 8.95
CA GLY A 14 -27.42 -19.58 9.47
C GLY A 14 -27.22 -19.27 10.97
N VAL A 15 -26.55 -20.15 11.73
CA VAL A 15 -26.25 -19.95 13.16
C VAL A 15 -24.85 -19.33 13.38
N ALA A 16 -23.99 -19.27 12.36
CA ALA A 16 -22.61 -18.76 12.51
C ALA A 16 -22.44 -17.24 12.27
N LEU A 17 -23.49 -16.53 11.88
CA LEU A 17 -23.43 -15.11 11.54
C LEU A 17 -23.48 -14.16 12.75
N GLU A 18 -23.90 -14.64 13.92
CA GLU A 18 -24.02 -13.79 15.12
C GLU A 18 -22.72 -13.66 15.94
N ALA A 19 -21.66 -14.41 15.58
CA ALA A 19 -20.38 -14.38 16.28
C ALA A 19 -19.31 -13.50 15.61
N ILE A 20 -19.63 -12.82 14.51
CA ILE A 20 -18.74 -11.81 13.91
C ILE A 20 -18.92 -10.53 14.73
N PRO A 21 -17.89 -10.04 15.45
CA PRO A 21 -18.00 -8.79 16.17
C PRO A 21 -18.42 -7.68 15.20
N ARG A 22 -19.60 -7.09 15.41
CA ARG A 22 -20.05 -5.87 14.74
C ARG A 22 -19.25 -4.67 15.25
N SER A 23 -17.92 -4.69 15.10
CA SER A 23 -17.04 -3.57 15.43
C SER A 23 -16.74 -2.66 14.25
N VAL A 24 -17.43 -2.82 13.11
CA VAL A 24 -17.37 -1.87 11.99
C VAL A 24 -18.67 -1.06 11.95
N SER A 25 -18.91 -0.27 13.00
CA SER A 25 -20.01 0.72 13.02
C SER A 25 -19.55 2.08 13.54
N ALA A 26 -18.32 2.46 13.23
CA ALA A 26 -17.81 3.81 13.45
C ALA A 26 -16.95 4.27 12.26
N MET A 27 -17.55 4.43 11.09
CA MET A 27 -17.01 5.30 10.03
C MET A 27 -18.17 5.85 9.20
N GLY A 28 -18.79 6.91 9.72
CA GLY A 28 -19.45 7.91 8.88
C GLY A 28 -18.43 8.83 8.20
N SER A 29 -17.22 8.36 7.87
CA SER A 29 -16.22 9.15 7.16
C SER A 29 -16.32 8.83 5.68
N LYS A 30 -16.30 9.88 4.86
CA LYS A 30 -15.84 9.78 3.47
C LYS A 30 -14.61 8.86 3.42
N GLY A 31 -14.47 8.07 2.35
CA GLY A 31 -13.27 7.24 2.15
C GLY A 31 -11.98 8.04 2.33
N PRO A 32 -10.82 7.37 2.48
CA PRO A 32 -9.54 8.05 2.61
C PRO A 32 -9.40 9.15 1.55
N ARG A 33 -8.84 10.30 1.95
CA ARG A 33 -8.63 11.43 1.03
C ARG A 33 -7.67 10.98 -0.09
N PRO A 34 -7.78 11.54 -1.31
CA PRO A 34 -6.82 11.25 -2.38
C PRO A 34 -5.37 11.45 -1.94
N VAL A 35 -4.47 10.57 -2.40
CA VAL A 35 -3.06 10.56 -2.01
C VAL A 35 -2.39 11.92 -2.19
N GLU A 36 -2.70 12.65 -3.27
CA GLU A 36 -2.14 13.97 -3.56
C GLU A 36 -2.52 15.01 -2.52
N GLU A 37 -3.77 14.97 -2.04
CA GLU A 37 -4.26 15.87 -0.99
C GLU A 37 -3.59 15.54 0.35
N GLN A 38 -3.42 14.25 0.66
CA GLN A 38 -2.73 13.81 1.88
C GLN A 38 -1.26 14.28 1.89
N LEU A 39 -0.55 14.11 0.77
CA LEU A 39 0.84 14.57 0.63
C LEU A 39 0.95 16.09 0.67
N GLY A 40 0.03 16.82 0.01
CA GLY A 40 0.00 18.27 0.03
C GLY A 40 -0.22 18.83 1.43
N GLN A 41 -1.13 18.23 2.20
CA GLN A 41 -1.34 18.61 3.60
C GLN A 41 -0.10 18.30 4.45
N LEU A 42 0.49 17.11 4.30
CA LEU A 42 1.69 16.76 5.06
C LEU A 42 2.84 17.71 4.77
N ALA A 43 3.07 18.07 3.50
CA ALA A 43 4.09 19.03 3.10
C ALA A 43 3.87 20.41 3.74
N THR A 44 2.62 20.87 3.75
CA THR A 44 2.24 22.14 4.41
C THR A 44 2.44 22.07 5.92
N ASP A 45 2.07 20.97 6.56
CA ASP A 45 2.18 20.82 8.02
C ASP A 45 3.63 20.82 8.49
N VAL A 46 4.57 20.34 7.66
CA VAL A 46 5.99 20.24 8.03
C VAL A 46 6.84 21.40 7.52
N SER A 47 6.35 22.23 6.59
CA SER A 47 7.13 23.35 6.03
C SER A 47 7.53 24.38 7.08
N ASP A 48 6.66 24.57 8.07
CA ASP A 48 6.81 25.62 9.08
C ASP A 48 7.47 25.11 10.37
N LEU A 49 7.79 23.81 10.46
CA LEU A 49 8.35 23.18 11.65
C LEU A 49 9.87 23.09 11.57
N ALA A 50 10.56 23.45 12.66
CA ALA A 50 12.01 23.34 12.71
C ALA A 50 12.44 21.89 12.97
N VAL A 51 13.46 21.41 12.25
CA VAL A 51 13.99 20.04 12.42
C VAL A 51 14.47 19.76 13.86
N GLY A 52 14.90 20.80 14.59
CA GLY A 52 15.52 20.70 15.91
C GLY A 52 14.57 20.74 17.12
N ASP A 53 13.30 21.08 16.95
CA ASP A 53 12.37 21.27 18.08
C ASP A 53 11.53 20.03 18.43
N GLY A 54 11.68 18.94 17.66
CA GLY A 54 10.93 17.70 17.82
C GLY A 54 9.48 17.75 17.32
N GLY A 55 8.91 18.93 17.10
CA GLY A 55 7.56 19.13 16.57
C GLY A 55 7.41 18.53 15.17
N LEU A 56 8.42 18.72 14.32
CA LEU A 56 8.48 18.09 12.99
C LEU A 56 8.33 16.56 13.10
N TRP A 57 9.14 15.93 13.94
CA TRP A 57 9.13 14.47 14.08
C TRP A 57 7.87 13.94 14.77
N GLN A 58 7.29 14.71 15.70
CA GLN A 58 5.98 14.40 16.27
C GLN A 58 4.88 14.44 15.21
N ARG A 59 4.91 15.42 14.29
CA ARG A 59 3.97 15.48 13.17
C ARG A 59 4.16 14.30 12.23
N VAL A 60 5.39 13.98 11.84
CA VAL A 60 5.72 12.83 10.99
C VAL A 60 5.29 11.51 11.64
N ARG A 61 5.51 11.34 12.95
CA ARG A 61 5.12 10.12 13.70
C ARG A 61 3.62 9.82 13.61
N ARG A 62 2.76 10.84 13.48
CA ARG A 62 1.30 10.67 13.36
C ARG A 62 0.87 10.03 12.04
N GLU A 63 1.74 10.02 11.03
CA GLU A 63 1.47 9.32 9.77
C GLU A 63 1.62 7.80 9.91
N PHE A 64 2.27 7.30 10.96
CA PHE A 64 2.46 5.86 11.16
C PHE A 64 1.40 5.29 12.10
N GLN A 65 0.77 4.19 11.67
CA GLN A 65 -0.32 3.52 12.38
C GLN A 65 0.16 2.54 13.47
N MET A 66 1.40 2.67 13.94
CA MET A 66 1.95 1.82 14.99
C MET A 66 1.20 2.03 16.31
N SER A 67 0.86 0.93 16.98
CA SER A 67 0.23 0.93 18.30
C SER A 67 1.05 1.72 19.32
N ASP A 68 0.38 2.45 20.22
CA ASP A 68 1.03 3.34 21.18
C ASP A 68 1.95 2.62 22.18
N ASN A 69 1.73 1.33 22.40
CA ASN A 69 2.55 0.47 23.25
C ASN A 69 3.74 -0.19 22.52
N VAL A 70 3.97 0.13 21.24
CA VAL A 70 5.07 -0.42 20.44
C VAL A 70 6.18 0.61 20.27
N ILE A 71 7.36 0.29 20.76
CA ILE A 71 8.60 1.05 20.53
C ILE A 71 9.37 0.36 19.40
N HIS A 72 9.15 0.79 18.16
CA HIS A 72 9.76 0.18 16.98
C HIS A 72 11.14 0.78 16.67
N MET A 73 12.20 0.13 17.16
CA MET A 73 13.58 0.58 16.95
C MET A 73 14.28 -0.13 15.78
N ASN A 74 13.63 -1.12 15.13
CA ASN A 74 14.24 -1.91 14.06
C ASN A 74 13.63 -1.62 12.67
N ASN A 75 13.60 -0.34 12.29
CA ASN A 75 13.13 0.09 10.96
C ASN A 75 14.03 -0.42 9.82
N GLY A 76 15.29 -0.75 10.10
CA GLY A 76 16.25 -1.23 9.10
C GLY A 76 15.95 -2.64 8.60
N SER A 77 15.31 -3.50 9.40
CA SER A 77 14.82 -4.80 8.92
C SER A 77 13.47 -4.67 8.23
N ILE A 78 12.48 -4.08 8.90
CA ILE A 78 11.12 -3.91 8.38
C ILE A 78 10.60 -2.56 8.84
N GLY A 79 10.37 -1.67 7.88
CA GLY A 79 9.75 -0.36 8.11
C GLY A 79 8.23 -0.47 8.20
N ALA A 80 7.62 0.37 9.03
CA ALA A 80 6.19 0.66 8.90
C ALA A 80 5.98 1.63 7.75
N SER A 81 4.91 1.45 6.97
CA SER A 81 4.52 2.43 5.94
C SER A 81 3.71 3.57 6.58
N PRO A 82 3.88 4.83 6.13
CA PRO A 82 2.98 5.91 6.51
C PRO A 82 1.59 5.70 5.91
N ARG A 83 0.57 6.31 6.52
CA ARG A 83 -0.85 6.16 6.19
C ARG A 83 -1.14 6.43 4.72
N VAL A 84 -0.52 7.46 4.14
CA VAL A 84 -0.69 7.80 2.74
C VAL A 84 -0.33 6.66 1.78
N VAL A 85 0.64 5.82 2.16
CA VAL A 85 1.03 4.65 1.37
C VAL A 85 0.01 3.52 1.54
N THR A 86 -0.42 3.23 2.78
CA THR A 86 -1.39 2.15 3.04
C THR A 86 -2.76 2.48 2.47
N ASP A 87 -3.23 3.72 2.59
CA ASP A 87 -4.46 4.22 1.98
C ASP A 87 -4.40 4.10 0.44
N GLY A 88 -3.28 4.52 -0.18
CA GLY A 88 -3.08 4.41 -1.63
C GLY A 88 -3.09 2.97 -2.13
N ILE A 89 -2.54 2.02 -1.37
CA ILE A 89 -2.61 0.58 -1.71
C ILE A 89 -4.06 0.08 -1.68
N VAL A 90 -4.82 0.45 -0.65
CA VAL A 90 -6.24 0.06 -0.52
C VAL A 90 -7.08 0.65 -1.66
N GLU A 91 -6.84 1.92 -2.01
CA GLU A 91 -7.49 2.58 -3.14
C GLU A 91 -7.15 1.88 -4.47
N ALA A 92 -5.88 1.62 -4.74
CA ALA A 92 -5.43 0.93 -5.95
C ALA A 92 -6.02 -0.49 -6.06
N LEU A 93 -6.13 -1.22 -4.94
CA LEU A 93 -6.80 -2.52 -4.91
C LEU A 93 -8.28 -2.39 -5.26
N GLY A 94 -8.98 -1.41 -4.68
CA GLY A 94 -10.39 -1.16 -4.99
C GLY A 94 -10.61 -0.80 -6.47
N LEU A 95 -9.72 -0.01 -7.06
CA LEU A 95 -9.74 0.32 -8.48
C LEU A 95 -9.51 -0.94 -9.33
N LEU A 96 -8.50 -1.74 -9.01
CA LEU A 96 -8.21 -2.98 -9.72
C LEU A 96 -9.44 -3.91 -9.73
N GLU A 97 -10.07 -4.12 -8.58
CA GLU A 97 -11.23 -5.02 -8.45
C GLU A 97 -12.50 -4.47 -9.11
N ALA A 98 -12.62 -3.16 -9.31
CA ALA A 98 -13.77 -2.55 -9.97
C ALA A 98 -13.86 -2.92 -11.47
N ASP A 99 -12.72 -3.11 -12.15
CA ASP A 99 -12.63 -3.65 -13.51
C ASP A 99 -11.25 -4.30 -13.73
N PRO A 100 -11.08 -5.58 -13.33
CA PRO A 100 -9.78 -6.23 -13.31
C PRO A 100 -9.12 -6.31 -14.69
N TYR A 101 -9.89 -6.57 -15.73
CA TYR A 101 -9.33 -6.73 -17.07
C TYR A 101 -8.83 -5.40 -17.61
N HIS A 102 -9.65 -4.34 -17.53
CA HIS A 102 -9.25 -3.01 -17.99
C HIS A 102 -8.10 -2.44 -17.16
N ASN A 103 -8.14 -2.56 -15.84
CA ASN A 103 -7.16 -1.93 -14.97
C ASN A 103 -5.82 -2.68 -14.90
N THR A 104 -5.79 -3.98 -15.19
CA THR A 104 -4.53 -4.74 -15.30
C THR A 104 -3.76 -4.39 -16.56
N TRP A 105 -4.44 -4.36 -17.72
CA TRP A 105 -3.79 -4.18 -19.02
C TRP A 105 -3.84 -2.74 -19.56
N GLY A 106 -4.58 -1.87 -18.89
CA GLY A 106 -4.69 -0.44 -19.13
C GLY A 106 -4.61 0.28 -17.80
N GLY A 107 -5.58 1.16 -17.48
CA GLY A 107 -5.77 1.78 -16.16
C GLY A 107 -4.52 1.87 -15.27
N LEU A 108 -4.49 1.06 -14.21
CA LEU A 108 -3.37 0.98 -13.26
C LEU A 108 -2.09 0.42 -13.87
N GLY A 109 -2.17 -0.60 -14.72
CA GLY A 109 -1.03 -1.17 -15.44
C GLY A 109 -0.25 -0.10 -16.23
N ALA A 110 -0.96 0.80 -16.93
CA ALA A 110 -0.34 1.90 -17.67
C ALA A 110 0.35 2.93 -16.74
N GLN A 111 -0.11 3.07 -15.49
CA GLN A 111 0.51 3.96 -14.51
C GLN A 111 1.80 3.40 -13.92
N MET A 112 2.06 2.09 -14.04
CA MET A 112 3.29 1.47 -13.52
C MET A 112 4.56 2.09 -14.11
N GLU A 113 4.55 2.47 -15.38
CA GLU A 113 5.68 3.15 -16.04
C GLU A 113 5.92 4.56 -15.49
N THR A 114 4.85 5.25 -15.08
CA THR A 114 4.97 6.54 -14.38
C THR A 114 5.64 6.35 -13.01
N VAL A 115 5.31 5.27 -12.30
CA VAL A 115 5.95 4.94 -11.02
C VAL A 115 7.43 4.62 -11.21
N ARG A 116 7.76 3.81 -12.24
CA ARG A 116 9.15 3.47 -12.60
C ARG A 116 9.96 4.71 -12.97
N GLN A 117 9.37 5.63 -13.73
CA GLN A 117 9.99 6.93 -14.04
C GLN A 117 10.29 7.76 -12.79
N LYS A 118 9.34 7.85 -11.85
CA LYS A 118 9.55 8.56 -10.57
C LYS A 118 10.68 7.93 -9.76
N ALA A 119 10.76 6.61 -9.72
CA ALA A 119 11.83 5.89 -9.03
C ALA A 119 13.21 6.15 -9.69
N ALA A 120 13.28 6.11 -11.03
CA ALA A 120 14.49 6.42 -11.78
C ALA A 120 14.98 7.84 -11.51
N THR A 121 14.09 8.84 -11.60
CA THR A 121 14.42 10.24 -11.27
C THR A 121 14.91 10.39 -9.83
N PHE A 122 14.31 9.68 -8.86
CA PHE A 122 14.71 9.76 -7.46
C PHE A 122 16.15 9.27 -7.21
N ILE A 123 16.59 8.23 -7.93
CA ILE A 123 17.95 7.69 -7.80
C ILE A 123 18.95 8.29 -8.81
N GLY A 124 18.50 9.23 -9.66
CA GLY A 124 19.34 9.87 -10.68
C GLY A 124 19.70 8.97 -11.85
N ALA A 125 18.83 8.04 -12.23
CA ALA A 125 19.00 7.12 -13.35
C ALA A 125 18.01 7.43 -14.48
N ASP A 126 18.31 6.95 -15.69
CA ASP A 126 17.38 6.99 -16.82
C ASP A 126 16.30 5.90 -16.70
N LEU A 127 15.19 6.08 -17.40
CA LEU A 127 14.06 5.14 -17.31
C LEU A 127 14.49 3.73 -17.74
N ASP A 128 15.28 3.59 -18.79
CA ASP A 128 15.75 2.30 -19.32
C ASP A 128 16.80 1.60 -18.44
N GLU A 129 17.31 2.26 -17.40
CA GLU A 129 18.28 1.69 -16.45
C GLU A 129 17.62 1.06 -15.21
N VAL A 130 16.30 1.20 -15.04
CA VAL A 130 15.59 0.82 -13.79
C VAL A 130 14.50 -0.22 -14.04
N SER A 131 14.55 -1.32 -13.28
CA SER A 131 13.46 -2.29 -13.20
C SER A 131 12.91 -2.38 -11.76
N LEU A 132 11.59 -2.44 -11.61
CA LEU A 132 10.92 -2.61 -10.32
C LEU A 132 10.59 -4.08 -10.11
N VAL A 133 11.14 -4.67 -9.05
CA VAL A 133 10.90 -6.05 -8.62
C VAL A 133 10.28 -6.08 -7.22
N ARG A 134 9.82 -7.24 -6.74
CA ARG A 134 9.08 -7.34 -5.47
C ARG A 134 9.96 -7.07 -4.26
N ASN A 135 11.24 -7.44 -4.32
CA ASN A 135 12.19 -7.25 -3.21
C ASN A 135 13.66 -7.43 -3.65
N CYS A 136 14.59 -7.14 -2.72
CA CYS A 136 16.04 -7.25 -2.94
C CYS A 136 16.48 -8.68 -3.29
N THR A 137 15.93 -9.70 -2.61
CA THR A 137 16.28 -11.11 -2.87
C THR A 137 15.93 -11.52 -4.30
N GLU A 138 14.75 -11.15 -4.79
CA GLU A 138 14.36 -11.38 -6.17
C GLU A 138 15.30 -10.65 -7.14
N GLY A 139 15.62 -9.37 -6.88
CA GLY A 139 16.55 -8.61 -7.71
C GLY A 139 17.92 -9.28 -7.83
N MET A 140 18.49 -9.72 -6.71
CA MET A 140 19.77 -10.45 -6.71
C MET A 140 19.69 -11.78 -7.45
N ASN A 141 18.60 -12.54 -7.28
CA ASN A 141 18.42 -13.82 -7.96
C ASN A 141 18.29 -13.62 -9.48
N ASN A 142 17.51 -12.63 -9.94
CA ASN A 142 17.36 -12.35 -11.37
C ASN A 142 18.70 -12.11 -12.06
N ILE A 143 19.63 -11.39 -11.42
CA ILE A 143 20.98 -11.17 -11.96
C ILE A 143 21.79 -12.47 -11.91
N ALA A 144 21.81 -13.16 -10.76
CA ALA A 144 22.62 -14.37 -10.58
C ALA A 144 22.22 -15.51 -11.52
N THR A 145 20.93 -15.65 -11.85
CA THR A 145 20.42 -16.70 -12.74
C THR A 145 20.26 -16.26 -14.18
N GLY A 146 20.29 -14.96 -14.46
CA GLY A 146 20.03 -14.39 -15.78
C GLY A 146 21.28 -14.13 -16.62
N LEU A 147 22.45 -14.06 -15.99
CA LEU A 147 23.73 -13.90 -16.68
C LEU A 147 24.26 -15.27 -17.10
N ASP A 148 24.63 -15.39 -18.37
CA ASP A 148 25.41 -16.51 -18.88
C ASP A 148 26.89 -16.25 -18.55
N LEU A 149 27.46 -17.04 -17.65
CA LEU A 149 28.80 -16.83 -17.08
C LEU A 149 29.82 -17.89 -17.54
N GLU A 150 29.48 -18.68 -18.59
CA GLU A 150 30.16 -19.88 -19.14
C GLU A 150 29.52 -21.23 -18.76
#